data_AF-A0A8T1QLP2-F1
#
_entry.id   AF-A0A8T1QLP2-F1
#
_cell.length_a   1.000
_cell.length_b   1.000
_cell.length_c   1.000
_cell.angle_alpha   90.00
_cell.angle_beta   90.00
_cell.angle_gamma   90.00
#
_symmetry.space_group_name_H-M   'P 1'
#
loop_
_entity.id
_entity.type
_entity.pdbx_description
1 polymer ?
#
loop_
_entity_poly.entity_id
_entity_poly.type
_entity_poly.pdbx_seq_one_letter_code
_entity_poly.pdbx_strand_id
1 'polypeptide(L)'
;MASKPARMVLRRRTLAPKPLPKSPLEDNDVYCEECGSGDFPAKLLLCDKCDQGYHLFCLRPILVSVPKGSWFCPSCSKHQIQLNSFPLVQTKIVDFFRIQRSSDSTQKLSQDYRKKRKRAGSLVMSKKKRRLLPFNPSEDPARRLEQMASLATALIATGTEFRNELTYMPGMAPRSANRAALEQGGMQVLSKEDTETLKLCKSMMERGEWPPLMVVFDPHEGFTVEADRFIKDLTIITEYVGDVDYLKNRENDDGDSMMTLLSAGNPSKRLVICPDKHSNIARFINGINNHTPDGKKKQNLKCVRFDVNERNSIVGWSKFVSDDPPTRVVLHIPTGKCDCH
;
A
#
# COMPACT_ATOMS: atom_id res chain seq x y z
N MET A 1 -90.98 -47.79 10.33
CA MET A 1 -91.07 -47.36 8.92
C MET A 1 -89.73 -46.79 8.50
N ALA A 2 -89.26 -47.15 7.32
CA ALA A 2 -87.90 -46.94 6.84
C ALA A 2 -87.62 -45.50 6.39
N SER A 3 -86.38 -45.05 6.55
CA SER A 3 -85.73 -44.03 5.70
C SER A 3 -84.21 -44.15 5.83
N LYS A 4 -83.53 -44.40 4.69
CA LYS A 4 -82.06 -44.50 4.58
C LYS A 4 -81.42 -43.10 4.67
N PRO A 5 -80.23 -42.95 5.28
CA PRO A 5 -79.35 -41.82 4.99
C PRO A 5 -78.15 -42.23 4.12
N ALA A 6 -77.64 -41.24 3.39
CA ALA A 6 -76.67 -41.34 2.32
C ALA A 6 -75.23 -41.64 2.76
N ARG A 7 -74.48 -42.18 1.81
CA ARG A 7 -73.12 -42.72 1.88
C ARG A 7 -72.07 -41.60 1.79
N MET A 8 -71.19 -41.46 2.79
CA MET A 8 -69.97 -40.65 2.71
C MET A 8 -68.73 -41.54 2.75
N VAL A 9 -67.94 -41.49 1.68
CA VAL A 9 -66.69 -42.23 1.50
C VAL A 9 -65.55 -41.46 2.16
N LEU A 10 -64.96 -42.06 3.20
CA LEU A 10 -63.72 -41.61 3.84
C LEU A 10 -62.54 -41.78 2.85
N ARG A 11 -61.94 -40.66 2.41
CA ARG A 11 -60.71 -40.67 1.62
C ARG A 11 -59.53 -41.13 2.51
N ARG A 12 -58.94 -42.27 2.17
CA ARG A 12 -57.73 -42.83 2.81
C ARG A 12 -56.53 -41.91 2.58
N ARG A 13 -55.73 -41.71 3.63
CA ARG A 13 -54.41 -41.08 3.60
C ARG A 13 -53.47 -41.90 2.70
N THR A 14 -52.98 -41.31 1.61
CA THR A 14 -51.95 -41.90 0.77
C THR A 14 -50.58 -41.70 1.43
N LEU A 15 -49.90 -42.81 1.70
CA LEU A 15 -48.52 -42.84 2.18
C LEU A 15 -47.58 -42.32 1.08
N ALA A 16 -46.57 -41.53 1.48
CA ALA A 16 -45.53 -41.03 0.58
C ALA A 16 -44.73 -42.20 -0.03
N PRO A 17 -44.32 -42.13 -1.31
CA PRO A 17 -43.47 -43.15 -1.92
C PRO A 17 -42.12 -43.26 -1.21
N LYS A 18 -41.63 -44.50 -1.03
CA LYS A 18 -40.26 -44.76 -0.57
C LYS A 18 -39.26 -44.16 -1.58
N PRO A 19 -38.11 -43.62 -1.12
CA PRO A 19 -37.10 -43.08 -2.03
C PRO A 19 -36.58 -44.20 -2.94
N LEU A 20 -36.57 -43.92 -4.24
CA LEU A 20 -35.90 -44.77 -5.23
C LEU A 20 -34.39 -44.80 -4.94
N PRO A 21 -33.70 -45.92 -5.21
CA PRO A 21 -32.24 -45.94 -5.18
C PRO A 21 -31.75 -44.97 -6.23
N LYS A 22 -30.93 -43.99 -5.83
CA LYS A 22 -30.23 -43.14 -6.80
C LYS A 22 -29.36 -44.04 -7.67
N SER A 23 -29.57 -43.97 -8.97
CA SER A 23 -28.60 -44.41 -9.97
C SER A 23 -27.23 -43.79 -9.66
N PRO A 24 -26.10 -44.44 -10.00
CA PRO A 24 -24.81 -43.79 -9.99
C PRO A 24 -24.80 -42.78 -11.15
N LEU A 25 -25.39 -41.61 -10.91
CA LEU A 25 -24.95 -40.42 -11.62
C LEU A 25 -23.55 -40.19 -11.11
N GLU A 26 -22.59 -40.31 -12.00
CA GLU A 26 -21.20 -39.97 -11.81
C GLU A 26 -21.14 -38.59 -11.14
N ASP A 27 -20.91 -38.57 -9.82
CA ASP A 27 -20.39 -37.39 -9.13
C ASP A 27 -19.05 -37.15 -9.81
N ASN A 28 -19.02 -36.24 -10.78
CA ASN A 28 -17.77 -35.61 -11.16
C ASN A 28 -17.37 -34.77 -9.94
N ASP A 29 -16.76 -35.43 -8.96
CA ASP A 29 -16.14 -34.79 -7.81
C ASP A 29 -15.15 -33.76 -8.37
N VAL A 30 -15.53 -32.50 -8.37
CA VAL A 30 -14.65 -31.44 -8.84
C VAL A 30 -13.59 -31.25 -7.79
N TYR A 31 -12.37 -31.69 -8.11
CA TYR A 31 -11.21 -31.52 -7.24
C TYR A 31 -10.61 -30.12 -7.41
N CYS A 32 -10.00 -29.62 -6.35
CA CYS A 32 -9.18 -28.42 -6.46
C CYS A 32 -7.87 -28.74 -7.20
N GLU A 33 -7.57 -28.01 -8.28
CA GLU A 33 -6.34 -28.19 -9.07
C GLU A 33 -5.04 -27.88 -8.30
N GLU A 34 -5.11 -27.08 -7.22
CA GLU A 34 -3.93 -26.69 -6.43
C GLU A 34 -3.60 -27.68 -5.30
N CYS A 35 -4.61 -28.21 -4.60
CA CYS A 35 -4.39 -29.13 -3.48
C CYS A 35 -4.76 -30.59 -3.79
N GLY A 36 -5.39 -30.85 -4.94
CA GLY A 36 -5.85 -32.17 -5.34
C GLY A 36 -7.01 -32.73 -4.52
N SER A 37 -7.58 -31.96 -3.58
CA SER A 37 -8.67 -32.40 -2.71
C SER A 37 -10.04 -31.86 -3.16
N GLY A 38 -11.08 -32.68 -2.98
CA GLY A 38 -12.50 -32.32 -3.14
C GLY A 38 -13.16 -31.82 -1.85
N ASP A 39 -12.38 -31.66 -0.77
CA ASP A 39 -12.88 -31.15 0.51
C ASP A 39 -13.40 -29.72 0.39
N PHE A 40 -14.20 -29.24 1.35
CA PHE A 40 -14.73 -27.86 1.37
C PHE A 40 -15.42 -27.40 0.06
N PRO A 41 -16.40 -28.15 -0.48
CA PRO A 41 -17.06 -27.80 -1.75
C PRO A 41 -17.73 -26.42 -1.71
N ALA A 42 -18.20 -25.98 -0.55
CA ALA A 42 -18.78 -24.64 -0.36
C ALA A 42 -17.77 -23.48 -0.52
N LYS A 43 -16.47 -23.77 -0.55
CA LYS A 43 -15.39 -22.80 -0.79
C LYS A 43 -14.61 -23.13 -2.06
N LEU A 44 -15.15 -23.98 -2.92
CA LEU A 44 -14.58 -24.35 -4.20
C LEU A 44 -15.22 -23.50 -5.30
N LEU A 45 -14.39 -22.80 -6.07
CA LEU A 45 -14.76 -21.89 -7.13
C LEU A 45 -14.43 -22.51 -8.48
N LEU A 46 -15.36 -22.42 -9.43
CA LEU A 46 -15.15 -22.90 -10.80
C LEU A 46 -14.71 -21.76 -11.70
N CYS A 47 -13.77 -22.05 -12.60
CA CYS A 47 -13.39 -21.12 -13.64
C CYS A 47 -14.46 -21.04 -14.74
N ASP A 48 -14.94 -19.83 -15.07
CA ASP A 48 -15.96 -19.61 -16.12
C ASP A 48 -15.48 -19.92 -17.56
N LYS A 49 -14.25 -20.40 -17.74
CA LYS A 49 -13.66 -20.72 -19.05
C LYS A 49 -13.29 -22.19 -19.21
N CYS A 50 -12.74 -22.82 -18.17
CA CYS A 50 -12.27 -24.21 -18.24
C CYS A 50 -12.95 -25.14 -17.23
N ASP A 51 -13.91 -24.64 -16.45
CA ASP A 51 -14.69 -25.37 -15.44
C ASP A 51 -13.86 -26.08 -14.36
N GLN A 52 -12.55 -25.82 -14.29
CA GLN A 52 -11.68 -26.36 -13.24
C GLN A 52 -11.97 -25.73 -11.88
N GLY A 53 -11.88 -26.54 -10.83
CA GLY A 53 -12.13 -26.17 -9.44
C GLY A 53 -10.90 -25.65 -8.70
N TYR A 54 -11.10 -24.60 -7.90
CA TYR A 54 -10.07 -24.02 -7.04
C TYR A 54 -10.67 -23.59 -5.71
N HIS A 55 -10.08 -23.99 -4.58
CA HIS A 55 -10.52 -23.43 -3.31
C HIS A 55 -10.15 -21.96 -3.20
N LEU A 56 -11.06 -21.15 -2.65
CA LEU A 56 -10.82 -19.73 -2.36
C LEU A 56 -9.52 -19.50 -1.57
N PHE A 57 -9.15 -20.44 -0.69
CA PHE A 57 -7.93 -20.41 0.13
C PHE A 57 -6.69 -21.05 -0.52
N CYS A 58 -6.87 -21.85 -1.58
CA CYS A 58 -5.76 -22.40 -2.36
C CYS A 58 -5.30 -21.44 -3.45
N LEU A 59 -6.16 -20.49 -3.85
CA LEU A 59 -5.82 -19.43 -4.79
C LEU A 59 -4.78 -18.45 -4.24
N ARG A 60 -3.99 -17.88 -5.16
CA ARG A 60 -3.04 -16.80 -4.91
C ARG A 60 -3.33 -15.64 -5.87
N PRO A 61 -3.78 -14.46 -5.38
CA PRO A 61 -4.09 -14.13 -3.97
C PRO A 61 -5.26 -14.94 -3.40
N ILE A 62 -5.28 -15.12 -2.06
CA ILE A 62 -6.38 -15.80 -1.37
C ILE A 62 -7.65 -14.98 -1.55
N LEU A 63 -8.72 -15.62 -2.00
CA LEU A 63 -10.04 -15.02 -2.04
C LEU A 63 -10.73 -15.22 -0.68
N VAL A 64 -11.16 -14.13 -0.06
CA VAL A 64 -11.92 -14.18 1.21
C VAL A 64 -13.39 -14.54 0.98
N SER A 65 -13.89 -14.32 -0.24
CA SER A 65 -15.24 -14.63 -0.67
C SER A 65 -15.28 -14.84 -2.19
N VAL A 66 -16.37 -15.43 -2.67
CA VAL A 66 -16.63 -15.58 -4.11
C VAL A 66 -16.74 -14.18 -4.74
N PRO A 67 -15.96 -13.87 -5.79
CA PRO A 67 -16.02 -12.58 -6.49
C PRO A 67 -17.41 -12.31 -7.06
N LYS A 68 -17.81 -11.04 -7.10
CA LYS A 68 -19.03 -10.64 -7.81
C LYS A 68 -18.73 -10.56 -9.31
N GLY A 69 -19.37 -11.42 -10.10
CA GLY A 69 -19.18 -11.46 -11.56
C GLY A 69 -18.30 -12.64 -11.99
N SER A 70 -17.79 -12.59 -13.24
CA SER A 70 -17.04 -13.70 -13.81
C SER A 70 -15.65 -13.86 -13.20
N TRP A 71 -15.24 -15.11 -12.98
CA TRP A 71 -13.91 -15.46 -12.46
C TRP A 71 -13.19 -16.48 -13.34
N PHE A 72 -11.89 -16.28 -13.52
CA PHE A 72 -11.03 -17.13 -14.34
C PHE A 72 -9.84 -17.65 -13.52
N CYS A 73 -9.56 -18.95 -13.59
CA CYS A 73 -8.45 -19.57 -12.89
C CYS A 73 -7.09 -19.02 -13.36
N PRO A 74 -6.00 -19.20 -12.59
CA PRO A 74 -4.68 -18.71 -12.98
C PRO A 74 -4.28 -19.15 -14.39
N SER A 75 -4.58 -20.38 -14.80
CA SER A 75 -4.28 -20.89 -16.13
C SER A 75 -5.12 -20.26 -17.25
N CYS A 76 -6.37 -19.91 -16.99
CA CYS A 76 -7.23 -19.17 -17.93
C CYS A 76 -6.94 -17.67 -17.93
N SER A 77 -6.48 -17.16 -16.80
CA SER A 77 -6.01 -15.79 -16.55
C SER A 77 -4.57 -15.55 -17.02
N LYS A 78 -3.82 -16.59 -17.42
CA LYS A 78 -2.46 -16.50 -18.03
C LYS A 78 -2.41 -15.68 -19.32
N HIS A 79 -3.53 -15.11 -19.77
CA HIS A 79 -3.57 -14.07 -20.78
C HIS A 79 -3.62 -12.62 -20.25
N GLN A 80 -3.57 -12.32 -18.94
CA GLN A 80 -3.69 -10.92 -18.48
C GLN A 80 -3.30 -10.58 -17.02
N ILE A 81 -2.12 -11.01 -16.53
CA ILE A 81 -1.28 -10.07 -15.78
C ILE A 81 0.02 -9.88 -16.57
N GLN A 82 -0.14 -9.43 -17.82
CA GLN A 82 0.90 -8.58 -18.37
C GLN A 82 0.73 -7.26 -17.62
N LEU A 83 1.48 -7.06 -16.53
CA LEU A 83 1.76 -5.70 -16.10
C LEU A 83 2.45 -5.05 -17.29
N ASN A 84 1.70 -4.34 -18.13
CA ASN A 84 2.26 -3.61 -19.24
C ASN A 84 3.22 -2.61 -18.61
N SER A 85 4.51 -2.94 -18.62
CA SER A 85 5.55 -2.13 -17.99
C SER A 85 5.42 -0.72 -18.54
N PHE A 86 5.45 0.28 -17.67
CA PHE A 86 5.43 1.66 -18.13
C PHE A 86 6.55 1.84 -19.15
N PRO A 87 6.27 2.37 -20.35
CA PRO A 87 7.29 2.48 -21.37
C PRO A 87 8.47 3.27 -20.82
N LEU A 88 9.68 2.72 -20.94
CA LEU A 88 10.95 3.37 -20.55
C LEU A 88 11.33 4.49 -21.54
N VAL A 89 10.37 5.36 -21.85
CA VAL A 89 10.53 6.52 -22.71
C VAL A 89 10.58 7.74 -21.81
N GLN A 90 11.74 8.41 -21.79
CA GLN A 90 12.00 9.53 -20.87
C GLN A 90 10.93 10.62 -20.92
N THR A 91 10.38 10.95 -22.09
CA THR A 91 9.30 11.95 -22.20
C THR A 91 8.02 11.53 -21.49
N LYS A 92 7.59 10.28 -21.63
CA LYS A 92 6.39 9.76 -20.95
C LYS A 92 6.56 9.78 -19.43
N ILE A 93 7.76 9.47 -18.93
CA ILE A 93 8.05 9.48 -17.49
C ILE A 93 8.10 10.92 -16.96
N VAL A 94 8.77 11.82 -17.67
CA VAL A 94 8.80 13.25 -17.34
C VAL A 94 7.40 13.84 -17.27
N ASP A 95 6.55 13.53 -18.26
CA ASP A 95 5.17 14.02 -18.31
C ASP A 95 4.31 13.41 -17.19
N PHE A 96 4.45 12.10 -16.94
CA PHE A 96 3.72 11.40 -15.88
C PHE A 96 4.00 11.97 -14.48
N PHE A 97 5.29 12.22 -14.18
CA PHE A 97 5.71 12.75 -12.87
C PHE A 97 5.79 14.29 -12.83
N ARG A 98 5.48 14.98 -13.94
CA ARG A 98 5.59 16.44 -14.11
C ARG A 98 6.99 16.97 -13.76
N ILE A 99 8.02 16.24 -14.15
CA ILE A 99 9.42 16.58 -13.86
C ILE A 99 9.77 17.89 -14.56
N GLN A 100 10.33 18.84 -13.82
CA GLN A 100 10.79 20.11 -14.37
C GLN A 100 11.98 19.85 -15.30
N ARG A 101 11.83 20.18 -16.58
CA ARG A 101 12.93 20.13 -17.55
C ARG A 101 13.83 21.32 -17.31
N SER A 102 15.06 21.09 -16.86
CA SER A 102 16.09 22.12 -16.86
C SER A 102 16.46 22.45 -18.30
N SER A 103 16.08 23.63 -18.78
CA SER A 103 16.72 24.22 -19.95
C SER A 103 18.12 24.68 -19.56
N ASP A 104 19.05 23.73 -19.43
CA ASP A 104 20.44 23.95 -19.80
C ASP A 104 21.25 22.67 -19.65
N SER A 105 21.89 22.31 -20.76
CA SER A 105 23.01 21.40 -20.77
C SER A 105 24.27 22.23 -20.51
N THR A 106 25.15 21.71 -19.64
CA THR A 106 26.55 22.11 -19.55
C THR A 106 26.86 23.47 -18.92
N GLN A 107 26.77 23.59 -17.59
CA GLN A 107 27.76 24.41 -16.85
C GLN A 107 28.19 23.72 -15.55
N LYS A 108 29.51 23.61 -15.41
CA LYS A 108 30.28 23.01 -14.32
C LYS A 108 29.76 23.41 -12.95
N LEU A 109 29.37 22.45 -12.11
CA LEU A 109 29.43 22.65 -10.66
C LEU A 109 30.83 22.27 -10.19
N SER A 110 31.64 23.32 -10.13
CA SER A 110 32.91 23.39 -9.44
C SER A 110 32.81 22.79 -8.05
N GLN A 111 33.70 21.84 -7.83
CA GLN A 111 34.18 21.29 -6.58
C GLN A 111 34.36 22.38 -5.52
N ASP A 112 33.44 22.50 -4.56
CA ASP A 112 33.62 23.33 -3.37
C ASP A 112 33.33 22.53 -2.09
N TYR A 113 33.93 21.35 -1.99
CA TYR A 113 34.24 20.74 -0.70
C TYR A 113 35.40 21.50 -0.07
N ARG A 114 35.15 22.69 0.48
CA ARG A 114 36.12 23.32 1.39
C ARG A 114 36.27 22.45 2.63
N LYS A 115 37.31 21.61 2.64
CA LYS A 115 37.86 20.98 3.84
C LYS A 115 38.28 22.09 4.82
N LYS A 116 37.37 22.54 5.68
CA LYS A 116 37.73 23.33 6.87
C LYS A 116 38.47 22.41 7.84
N ARG A 117 39.79 22.55 7.86
CA ARG A 117 40.70 21.96 8.85
C ARG A 117 40.22 22.37 10.24
N LYS A 118 39.71 21.43 11.05
CA LYS A 118 39.38 21.67 12.45
C LYS A 118 40.68 21.97 13.22
N ARG A 119 40.75 23.13 13.85
CA ARG A 119 41.72 23.39 14.92
C ARG A 119 41.35 22.51 16.11
N ALA A 120 42.35 21.90 16.75
CA ALA A 120 42.18 21.11 17.96
C ALA A 120 41.63 22.02 19.07
N GLY A 121 40.34 21.88 19.37
CA GLY A 121 39.66 22.49 20.49
C GLY A 121 39.17 21.39 21.42
N SER A 122 39.26 21.67 22.73
CA SER A 122 38.97 20.77 23.85
C SER A 122 37.79 19.82 23.64
N LEU A 123 37.97 18.55 24.03
CA LEU A 123 36.98 17.46 24.00
C LEU A 123 35.81 17.76 24.96
N VAL A 124 34.85 18.56 24.50
CA VAL A 124 33.50 18.54 25.04
C VAL A 124 32.67 17.65 24.13
N MET A 125 32.26 16.47 24.63
CA MET A 125 31.34 15.59 23.91
C MET A 125 29.96 16.26 23.85
N SER A 126 29.73 17.13 22.86
CA SER A 126 28.37 17.47 22.45
C SER A 126 27.75 16.20 21.87
N LYS A 127 26.73 15.65 22.50
CA LYS A 127 25.93 14.55 21.92
C LYS A 127 25.52 14.98 20.51
N LYS A 128 26.02 14.28 19.49
CA LYS A 128 25.76 14.58 18.08
C LYS A 128 24.23 14.53 17.88
N LYS A 129 23.60 15.68 17.66
CA LYS A 129 22.15 15.76 17.44
C LYS A 129 21.82 14.87 16.24
N ARG A 130 20.90 13.92 16.41
CA ARG A 130 20.42 13.07 15.32
C ARG A 130 19.65 13.98 14.35
N ARG A 131 20.18 14.15 13.14
CA ARG A 131 19.65 15.03 12.09
C ARG A 131 19.19 14.17 10.91
N LEU A 132 18.08 14.54 10.29
CA LEU A 132 17.64 13.89 9.06
C LEU A 132 18.62 14.20 7.91
N LEU A 133 18.80 13.22 7.04
CA LEU A 133 19.67 13.29 5.87
C LEU A 133 18.82 13.28 4.61
N PRO A 134 19.23 14.00 3.55
CA PRO A 134 18.60 13.84 2.25
C PRO A 134 18.99 12.48 1.66
N PHE A 135 18.12 11.91 0.84
CA PHE A 135 18.46 10.70 0.09
C PHE A 135 19.54 10.97 -0.96
N ASN A 136 20.23 9.91 -1.38
CA ASN A 136 21.22 9.96 -2.44
C ASN A 136 20.71 9.17 -3.65
N PRO A 137 20.26 9.84 -4.73
CA PRO A 137 19.76 9.19 -5.95
C PRO A 137 20.80 8.26 -6.59
N SER A 138 20.34 7.35 -7.44
CA SER A 138 21.25 6.60 -8.33
C SER A 138 21.99 7.56 -9.26
N GLU A 139 23.30 7.36 -9.42
CA GLU A 139 24.15 8.21 -10.27
C GLU A 139 23.80 8.03 -11.75
N ASP A 140 23.55 6.78 -12.15
CA ASP A 140 23.11 6.42 -13.49
C ASP A 140 21.69 6.94 -13.79
N PRO A 141 21.52 7.85 -14.79
CA PRO A 141 20.21 8.32 -15.22
C PRO A 141 19.29 7.23 -15.74
N ALA A 142 19.81 6.19 -16.39
CA ALA A 142 19.00 5.08 -16.89
C ALA A 142 18.38 4.32 -15.72
N ARG A 143 19.17 4.03 -14.68
CA ARG A 143 18.65 3.41 -13.46
C ARG A 143 17.59 4.25 -12.76
N ARG A 144 17.75 5.58 -12.69
CA ARG A 144 16.69 6.47 -12.15
C ARG A 144 15.40 6.37 -12.95
N LEU A 145 15.50 6.22 -14.27
CA LEU A 145 14.36 6.06 -15.15
C LEU A 145 13.60 4.75 -14.87
N GLU A 146 14.34 3.65 -14.68
CA GLU A 146 13.76 2.34 -14.30
C GLU A 146 13.05 2.41 -12.95
N GLN A 147 13.67 3.06 -11.96
CA GLN A 147 13.07 3.30 -10.64
C GLN A 147 11.71 4.02 -10.75
N MET A 148 11.68 5.14 -11.48
CA MET A 148 10.43 5.88 -11.71
C MET A 148 9.41 5.08 -12.52
N ALA A 149 9.84 4.33 -13.53
CA ALA A 149 8.96 3.48 -14.34
C ALA A 149 8.32 2.36 -13.53
N SER A 150 9.06 1.77 -12.57
CA SER A 150 8.53 0.74 -11.68
C SER A 150 7.35 1.27 -10.86
N LEU A 151 7.47 2.49 -10.31
CA LEU A 151 6.38 3.15 -9.61
C LEU A 151 5.21 3.49 -10.54
N ALA A 152 5.48 4.06 -11.72
CA ALA A 152 4.44 4.40 -12.67
C ALA A 152 3.62 3.15 -13.07
N THR A 153 4.30 2.01 -13.26
CA THR A 153 3.68 0.72 -13.54
C THR A 153 2.74 0.31 -12.40
N ALA A 154 3.18 0.39 -11.15
CA ALA A 154 2.37 0.04 -10.00
C ALA A 154 1.17 0.97 -9.80
N LEU A 155 1.35 2.28 -10.00
CA LEU A 155 0.27 3.28 -9.91
C LEU A 155 -0.78 3.04 -11.00
N ILE A 156 -0.37 2.77 -12.24
CA ILE A 156 -1.31 2.46 -13.34
C ILE A 156 -2.04 1.15 -13.08
N ALA A 157 -1.33 0.11 -12.65
CA ALA A 157 -1.93 -1.19 -12.34
C ALA A 157 -2.97 -1.10 -11.21
N THR A 158 -2.79 -0.15 -10.28
CA THR A 158 -3.73 0.12 -9.18
C THR A 158 -4.72 1.25 -9.47
N GLY A 159 -4.75 1.80 -10.69
CA GLY A 159 -5.68 2.87 -11.06
C GLY A 159 -5.48 4.18 -10.29
N THR A 160 -4.26 4.44 -9.81
CA THR A 160 -3.93 5.56 -8.91
C THR A 160 -3.16 6.65 -9.65
N GLU A 161 -3.56 7.91 -9.47
CA GLU A 161 -2.84 9.05 -9.99
C GLU A 161 -1.63 9.42 -9.11
N PHE A 162 -0.51 9.75 -9.74
CA PHE A 162 0.65 10.24 -9.01
C PHE A 162 0.40 11.64 -8.41
N ARG A 163 0.67 11.76 -7.11
CA ARG A 163 0.79 13.02 -6.36
C ARG A 163 1.90 12.87 -5.34
N ASN A 164 2.70 13.92 -5.13
CA ASN A 164 3.74 13.94 -4.11
C ASN A 164 3.46 14.92 -2.98
N GLU A 165 2.19 15.30 -2.81
CA GLU A 165 1.70 16.19 -1.77
C GLU A 165 0.33 15.72 -1.30
N LEU A 166 -0.05 16.10 -0.08
CA LEU A 166 -1.43 15.91 0.42
C LEU A 166 -2.42 16.66 -0.48
N THR A 167 -3.48 15.97 -0.89
CA THR A 167 -4.56 16.52 -1.70
C THR A 167 -5.82 16.74 -0.87
N TYR A 168 -6.57 17.79 -1.20
CA TYR A 168 -7.78 18.19 -0.48
C TYR A 168 -8.92 18.33 -1.48
N MET A 169 -9.72 17.27 -1.59
CA MET A 169 -10.76 17.17 -2.62
C MET A 169 -12.09 17.79 -2.16
N PRO A 170 -12.92 18.33 -3.08
CA PRO A 170 -14.28 18.73 -2.76
C PRO A 170 -15.07 17.57 -2.14
N GLY A 171 -15.81 17.84 -1.05
CA GLY A 171 -16.57 16.82 -0.31
C GLY A 171 -15.75 16.04 0.72
N MET A 172 -14.43 16.20 0.75
CA MET A 172 -13.54 15.63 1.76
C MET A 172 -13.11 16.71 2.78
N ALA A 173 -12.13 16.40 3.64
CA ALA A 173 -11.62 17.37 4.60
C ALA A 173 -10.93 18.55 3.89
N PRO A 174 -11.25 19.80 4.24
CA PRO A 174 -10.56 20.95 3.67
C PRO A 174 -9.17 21.10 4.26
N ARG A 175 -8.27 21.79 3.52
CA ARG A 175 -6.90 22.08 4.00
C ARG A 175 -6.87 22.77 5.37
N SER A 176 -7.84 23.62 5.66
CA SER A 176 -7.98 24.33 6.93
C SER A 176 -8.28 23.41 8.13
N ALA A 177 -8.71 22.17 7.89
CA ALA A 177 -8.90 21.16 8.95
C ALA A 177 -7.58 20.55 9.41
N ASN A 178 -6.55 20.50 8.56
CA ASN A 178 -5.24 19.95 8.90
C ASN A 178 -4.40 20.96 9.71
N ARG A 179 -4.70 21.05 11.00
CA ARG A 179 -4.00 21.92 11.95
C ARG A 179 -3.30 21.08 13.02
N ALA A 180 -1.98 21.20 13.12
CA ALA A 180 -1.19 20.42 14.07
C ALA A 180 -1.55 20.68 15.54
N ALA A 181 -1.98 21.91 15.85
CA ALA A 181 -2.46 22.29 17.18
C ALA A 181 -3.69 21.49 17.68
N LEU A 182 -4.39 20.79 16.79
CA LEU A 182 -5.52 19.94 17.17
C LEU A 182 -5.11 18.53 17.62
N GLU A 183 -3.85 18.13 17.43
CA GLU A 183 -3.36 16.81 17.81
C GLU A 183 -3.43 16.62 19.33
N GLN A 184 -4.10 15.56 19.77
CA GLN A 184 -4.19 15.21 21.17
C GLN A 184 -2.81 14.83 21.71
N GLY A 185 -2.37 15.49 22.78
CA GLY A 185 -1.04 15.29 23.35
C GLY A 185 0.07 16.11 22.65
N GLY A 186 -0.29 16.94 21.65
CA GLY A 186 0.64 17.78 20.92
C GLY A 186 1.40 17.03 19.82
N MET A 187 1.83 17.79 18.80
CA MET A 187 2.61 17.26 17.68
C MET A 187 4.07 17.72 17.79
N GLN A 188 5.00 16.83 17.53
CA GLN A 188 6.42 17.19 17.47
C GLN A 188 6.69 18.11 16.27
N VAL A 189 7.41 19.20 16.49
CA VAL A 189 7.75 20.18 15.45
C VAL A 189 9.03 19.74 14.74
N LEU A 190 9.03 19.75 13.41
CA LEU A 190 10.23 19.48 12.63
C LEU A 190 11.23 20.63 12.79
N SER A 191 12.50 20.32 13.06
CA SER A 191 13.50 21.37 13.26
C SER A 191 13.71 22.19 11.96
N LYS A 192 14.16 23.45 12.06
CA LYS A 192 14.43 24.28 10.88
C LYS A 192 15.40 23.59 9.90
N GLU A 193 16.45 22.98 10.44
CA GLU A 193 17.45 22.25 9.67
C GLU A 193 16.87 21.00 8.98
N ASP A 194 16.04 20.22 9.68
CA ASP A 194 15.37 19.06 9.08
C ASP A 194 14.30 19.48 8.06
N THR A 195 13.67 20.65 8.26
CA THR A 195 12.74 21.25 7.31
C THR A 195 13.45 21.66 6.01
N GLU A 196 14.66 22.21 6.11
CA GLU A 196 15.52 22.50 4.95
C GLU A 196 15.93 21.21 4.22
N THR A 197 16.29 20.16 4.96
CA THR A 197 16.58 18.83 4.38
C THR A 197 15.36 18.26 3.65
N LEU A 198 14.16 18.36 4.23
CA LEU A 198 12.92 17.92 3.58
C LEU A 198 12.63 18.72 2.31
N LYS A 199 12.82 20.05 2.34
CA LYS A 199 12.68 20.91 1.16
C LYS A 199 13.68 20.55 0.06
N LEU A 200 14.93 20.24 0.43
CA LEU A 200 15.94 19.77 -0.52
C LEU A 200 15.48 18.48 -1.21
N CYS A 201 15.02 17.48 -0.46
CA CYS A 201 14.47 16.23 -1.00
C CYS A 201 13.31 16.49 -1.99
N LYS A 202 12.38 17.40 -1.66
CA LYS A 202 11.28 17.77 -2.58
C LYS A 202 11.79 18.36 -3.88
N SER A 203 12.74 19.30 -3.80
CA SER A 203 13.34 19.91 -5.00
C SER A 203 14.09 18.90 -5.87
N MET A 204 14.70 17.88 -5.27
CA MET A 204 15.35 16.79 -6.00
C MET A 204 14.32 15.96 -6.76
N MET A 205 13.22 15.57 -6.09
CA MET A 205 12.14 14.80 -6.75
C MET A 205 11.50 15.57 -7.92
N GLU A 206 11.32 16.89 -7.79
CA GLU A 206 10.83 17.76 -8.88
C GLU A 206 11.74 17.75 -10.12
N ARG A 207 13.03 17.46 -9.95
CA ARG A 207 14.03 17.31 -11.03
C ARG A 207 14.23 15.87 -11.50
N GLY A 208 13.46 14.91 -11.00
CA GLY A 208 13.64 13.48 -11.33
C GLY A 208 14.80 12.81 -10.59
N GLU A 209 15.33 13.45 -9.55
CA GLU A 209 16.31 12.88 -8.63
C GLU A 209 15.58 12.27 -7.44
N TRP A 210 15.22 11.00 -7.55
CA TRP A 210 14.39 10.29 -6.58
C TRP A 210 15.20 9.43 -5.62
N PRO A 211 14.66 9.06 -4.44
CA PRO A 211 15.26 8.04 -3.60
C PRO A 211 15.50 6.75 -4.40
N PRO A 212 16.62 6.03 -4.18
CA PRO A 212 16.97 4.84 -4.96
C PRO A 212 16.11 3.65 -4.54
N LEU A 213 14.86 3.63 -5.02
CA LEU A 213 13.83 2.66 -4.68
C LEU A 213 13.24 2.04 -5.95
N MET A 214 12.92 0.76 -5.87
CA MET A 214 12.21 0.01 -6.89
C MET A 214 10.88 -0.49 -6.33
N VAL A 215 9.79 -0.34 -7.10
CA VAL A 215 8.54 -1.03 -6.81
C VAL A 215 8.56 -2.38 -7.51
N VAL A 216 8.41 -3.46 -6.73
CA VAL A 216 8.53 -4.84 -7.19
C VAL A 216 7.25 -5.60 -6.86
N PHE A 217 6.71 -6.35 -7.81
CA PHE A 217 5.54 -7.20 -7.57
C PHE A 217 5.97 -8.54 -6.96
N ASP A 218 5.43 -8.85 -5.78
CA ASP A 218 5.54 -10.13 -5.10
C ASP A 218 4.19 -10.88 -5.20
N PRO A 219 4.16 -12.16 -5.62
CA PRO A 219 2.90 -12.91 -5.76
C PRO A 219 2.09 -13.12 -4.48
N HIS A 220 2.72 -13.00 -3.30
CA HIS A 220 2.09 -13.17 -2.00
C HIS A 220 1.74 -11.83 -1.33
N GLU A 221 2.58 -10.81 -1.51
CA GLU A 221 2.43 -9.50 -0.85
C GLU A 221 1.88 -8.40 -1.78
N GLY A 222 1.76 -8.65 -3.08
CA GLY A 222 1.40 -7.62 -4.06
C GLY A 222 2.58 -6.70 -4.38
N PHE A 223 2.31 -5.42 -4.63
CA PHE A 223 3.38 -4.44 -4.86
C PHE A 223 4.12 -4.12 -3.56
N THR A 224 5.44 -4.25 -3.61
CA THR A 224 6.37 -4.00 -2.51
C THR A 224 7.42 -2.99 -2.93
N VAL A 225 8.16 -2.41 -1.98
CA VAL A 225 9.24 -1.45 -2.26
C VAL A 225 10.56 -2.01 -1.76
N GLU A 226 11.58 -1.94 -2.61
CA GLU A 226 12.94 -2.39 -2.31
C GLU A 226 13.92 -1.24 -2.48
N ALA A 227 14.93 -1.20 -1.61
CA ALA A 227 16.05 -0.29 -1.75
C ALA A 227 16.97 -0.80 -2.86
N ASP A 228 17.13 0.03 -3.90
CA ASP A 228 17.94 -0.27 -5.07
C ASP A 228 19.43 0.02 -4.85
N ARG A 229 19.73 0.78 -3.79
CA ARG A 229 21.09 1.08 -3.31
C ARG A 229 21.08 1.16 -1.80
N PHE A 230 22.27 1.19 -1.21
CA PHE A 230 22.44 1.48 0.21
C PHE A 230 21.81 2.82 0.62
N ILE A 231 21.02 2.81 1.69
CA ILE A 231 20.40 4.01 2.25
C ILE A 231 20.82 4.17 3.71
N LYS A 232 21.57 5.25 3.97
CA LYS A 232 22.09 5.58 5.31
C LYS A 232 20.96 5.73 6.32
N ASP A 233 21.22 5.42 7.59
CA ASP A 233 20.31 5.71 8.70
C ASP A 233 19.94 7.21 8.76
N LEU A 234 18.72 7.51 9.20
CA LEU A 234 18.14 8.87 9.27
C LEU A 234 17.93 9.56 7.91
N THR A 235 17.94 8.82 6.81
CA THR A 235 17.67 9.36 5.47
C THR A 235 16.17 9.50 5.25
N ILE A 236 15.71 10.70 4.87
CA ILE A 236 14.32 10.93 4.44
C ILE A 236 14.08 10.10 3.18
N ILE A 237 13.02 9.29 3.19
CA ILE A 237 12.64 8.45 2.06
C ILE A 237 11.55 9.13 1.26
N THR A 238 10.40 9.35 1.88
CA THR A 238 9.24 9.96 1.23
C THR A 238 8.25 10.46 2.29
N GLU A 239 7.38 11.37 1.89
CA GLU A 239 6.18 11.68 2.66
C GLU A 239 5.07 10.68 2.33
N TYR A 240 4.24 10.35 3.32
CA TYR A 240 3.01 9.60 3.07
C TYR A 240 1.95 10.58 2.55
N VAL A 241 1.44 10.34 1.33
CA VAL A 241 0.54 11.29 0.65
C VAL A 241 -0.68 10.61 0.05
N GLY A 242 -1.72 11.41 -0.10
CA GLY A 242 -3.00 11.05 -0.69
C GLY A 242 -4.08 12.05 -0.33
N ASP A 243 -5.33 11.70 -0.65
CA ASP A 243 -6.48 12.54 -0.37
C ASP A 243 -6.74 12.58 1.14
N VAL A 244 -6.88 13.78 1.70
CA VAL A 244 -7.14 13.95 3.13
C VAL A 244 -8.64 13.95 3.39
N ASP A 245 -9.08 13.06 4.27
CA ASP A 245 -10.48 12.96 4.68
C ASP A 245 -10.65 12.97 6.20
N TYR A 246 -11.89 13.12 6.64
CA TYR A 246 -12.26 12.83 8.02
C TYR A 246 -12.36 11.32 8.22
N LEU A 247 -11.83 10.82 9.35
CA LEU A 247 -11.87 9.39 9.67
C LEU A 247 -13.30 8.83 9.67
N LYS A 248 -14.27 9.60 10.16
CA LYS A 248 -15.70 9.23 10.18
C LYS A 248 -16.30 8.97 8.78
N ASN A 249 -15.73 9.57 7.73
CA ASN A 249 -16.21 9.39 6.36
C ASN A 249 -15.73 8.07 5.75
N ARG A 250 -14.80 7.38 6.44
CA ARG A 250 -14.07 6.21 5.95
C ARG A 250 -14.27 4.97 6.84
N GLU A 251 -15.29 4.97 7.70
CA GLU A 251 -15.59 3.87 8.62
C GLU A 251 -15.95 2.56 7.91
N ASN A 252 -16.52 2.66 6.71
CA ASN A 252 -16.90 1.52 5.87
C ASN A 252 -15.98 1.35 4.65
N ASP A 253 -14.82 2.01 4.65
CA ASP A 253 -13.84 1.92 3.58
C ASP A 253 -13.02 0.63 3.73
N ASP A 254 -12.84 -0.11 2.64
CA ASP A 254 -12.06 -1.34 2.56
C ASP A 254 -10.57 -1.10 2.20
N GLY A 255 -10.17 0.17 2.08
CA GLY A 255 -8.80 0.59 1.80
C GLY A 255 -7.79 0.10 2.85
N ASP A 256 -6.89 -0.79 2.43
CA ASP A 256 -5.83 -1.39 3.25
C ASP A 256 -4.67 -0.42 3.61
N SER A 257 -4.61 0.71 2.90
CA SER A 257 -3.49 1.65 2.94
C SER A 257 -3.84 2.99 3.60
N MET A 258 -4.92 3.07 4.38
CA MET A 258 -5.24 4.31 5.08
C MET A 258 -4.21 4.64 6.18
N MET A 259 -3.81 5.91 6.28
CA MET A 259 -2.83 6.36 7.27
C MET A 259 -3.36 7.52 8.11
N THR A 260 -3.28 7.41 9.44
CA THR A 260 -3.75 8.48 10.34
C THR A 260 -2.90 9.74 10.18
N LEU A 261 -3.53 10.87 9.84
CA LEU A 261 -2.88 12.18 9.73
C LEU A 261 -2.95 12.96 11.03
N LEU A 262 -4.14 13.04 11.63
CA LEU A 262 -4.45 13.85 12.81
C LEU A 262 -5.34 13.07 13.79
N SER A 263 -4.85 12.89 15.00
CA SER A 263 -5.60 12.30 16.12
C SER A 263 -6.10 13.42 17.03
N ALA A 264 -7.16 14.10 16.60
CA ALA A 264 -7.80 15.14 17.40
C ALA A 264 -8.61 14.56 18.56
N GLY A 265 -8.65 15.27 19.69
CA GLY A 265 -9.45 14.86 20.85
C GLY A 265 -10.95 14.79 20.59
N ASN A 266 -11.46 15.57 19.61
CA ASN A 266 -12.81 15.40 19.08
C ASN A 266 -12.77 14.38 17.92
N PRO A 267 -13.47 13.23 18.01
CA PRO A 267 -13.49 12.22 16.96
C PRO A 267 -13.91 12.75 15.58
N SER A 268 -14.81 13.72 15.52
CA SER A 268 -15.28 14.34 14.27
C SER A 268 -14.22 15.19 13.55
N LYS A 269 -13.10 15.50 14.21
CA LYS A 269 -11.98 16.27 13.64
C LYS A 269 -10.75 15.42 13.33
N ARG A 270 -10.82 14.09 13.52
CA ARG A 270 -9.74 13.17 13.17
C ARG A 270 -9.60 13.08 11.66
N LEU A 271 -8.36 13.12 11.18
CA LEU A 271 -8.06 13.08 9.75
C LEU A 271 -7.25 11.84 9.39
N VAL A 272 -7.50 11.34 8.20
CA VAL A 272 -6.82 10.21 7.59
C VAL A 272 -6.35 10.59 6.19
N ILE A 273 -5.26 9.99 5.74
CA ILE A 273 -4.77 10.02 4.36
C ILE A 273 -5.29 8.78 3.66
N CYS A 274 -5.98 8.99 2.55
CA CYS A 274 -6.53 7.96 1.67
C CYS A 274 -5.71 7.95 0.37
N PRO A 275 -4.81 6.98 0.19
CA PRO A 275 -3.98 6.92 -1.02
C PRO A 275 -4.67 6.22 -2.19
N ASP A 276 -5.98 6.02 -2.14
CA ASP A 276 -6.81 5.23 -3.08
C ASP A 276 -6.79 5.79 -4.51
N LYS A 277 -7.04 7.10 -4.65
CA LYS A 277 -7.09 7.78 -5.97
C LYS A 277 -5.81 8.53 -6.30
N HIS A 278 -5.18 9.12 -5.29
CA HIS A 278 -3.98 9.93 -5.43
C HIS A 278 -2.92 9.43 -4.46
N SER A 279 -1.70 9.14 -4.93
CA SER A 279 -0.61 8.75 -4.03
C SER A 279 0.77 8.81 -4.67
N ASN A 280 1.80 8.43 -3.90
CA ASN A 280 3.17 8.21 -4.33
C ASN A 280 3.64 6.79 -3.96
N ILE A 281 4.95 6.58 -3.93
CA ILE A 281 5.55 5.29 -3.56
C ILE A 281 5.22 4.82 -2.14
N ALA A 282 4.86 5.73 -1.22
CA ALA A 282 4.68 5.41 0.20
C ALA A 282 3.57 4.37 0.44
N ARG A 283 2.55 4.32 -0.42
CA ARG A 283 1.45 3.34 -0.29
C ARG A 283 1.88 1.89 -0.55
N PHE A 284 2.96 1.68 -1.30
CA PHE A 284 3.48 0.34 -1.64
C PHE A 284 4.53 -0.15 -0.63
N ILE A 285 4.84 0.66 0.40
CA ILE A 285 5.78 0.26 1.44
C ILE A 285 5.04 -0.62 2.45
N ASN A 286 5.37 -1.92 2.45
CA ASN A 286 4.72 -2.90 3.31
C ASN A 286 4.88 -2.61 4.80
N GLY A 287 3.86 -3.01 5.56
CA GLY A 287 3.91 -3.11 7.01
C GLY A 287 4.59 -4.41 7.47
N ILE A 288 5.33 -4.36 8.57
CA ILE A 288 5.77 -5.59 9.24
C ILE A 288 4.60 -6.30 9.92
N ASN A 289 4.64 -7.64 9.96
CA ASN A 289 3.73 -8.41 10.81
C ASN A 289 4.13 -8.21 12.29
N ASN A 290 3.25 -7.57 13.07
CA ASN A 290 3.50 -7.25 14.48
C ASN A 290 3.33 -8.46 15.43
N HIS A 291 2.76 -9.57 14.95
CA HIS A 291 2.46 -10.76 15.76
C HIS A 291 3.61 -11.78 15.82
N THR A 292 4.67 -11.59 15.03
CA THR A 292 5.85 -12.47 15.06
C THR A 292 7.06 -11.74 15.64
N PRO A 293 7.85 -12.36 16.52
CA PRO A 293 9.09 -11.77 17.06
C PRO A 293 10.07 -11.36 15.96
N ASP A 294 10.09 -12.11 14.84
CA ASP A 294 10.96 -11.84 13.70
C ASP A 294 10.45 -10.71 12.81
N GLY A 295 9.15 -10.39 12.82
CA GLY A 295 8.59 -9.25 12.09
C GLY A 295 9.20 -7.92 12.54
N LYS A 296 9.40 -7.73 13.85
CA LYS A 296 10.05 -6.52 14.40
C LYS A 296 11.51 -6.37 13.95
N LYS A 297 12.22 -7.48 13.68
CA LYS A 297 13.61 -7.45 13.19
C LYS A 297 13.71 -7.00 11.74
N LYS A 298 12.63 -7.13 10.95
CA LYS A 298 12.57 -6.72 9.54
C LYS A 298 12.28 -5.23 9.35
N GLN A 299 11.92 -4.50 10.41
CA GLN A 299 11.65 -3.07 10.32
C GLN A 299 12.93 -2.27 10.04
N ASN A 300 12.97 -1.61 8.89
CA ASN A 300 14.08 -0.74 8.49
C ASN A 300 13.63 0.67 8.07
N LEU A 301 12.32 0.96 8.17
CA LEU A 301 11.77 2.30 7.98
C LEU A 301 10.95 2.73 9.20
N LYS A 302 11.05 4.01 9.55
CA LYS A 302 10.23 4.65 10.58
C LYS A 302 9.37 5.73 9.94
N CYS A 303 8.06 5.64 10.17
CA CYS A 303 7.09 6.66 9.77
C CYS A 303 6.72 7.48 11.01
N VAL A 304 6.83 8.81 10.94
CA VAL A 304 6.41 9.67 12.05
C VAL A 304 5.74 10.94 11.54
N ARG A 305 4.79 11.41 12.34
CA ARG A 305 4.02 12.63 12.11
C ARG A 305 4.79 13.83 12.68
N PHE A 306 4.86 14.90 11.91
CA PHE A 306 5.47 16.16 12.31
C PHE A 306 4.53 17.32 12.02
N ASP A 307 4.63 18.35 12.86
CA ASP A 307 4.20 19.69 12.51
C ASP A 307 5.26 20.33 11.61
N VAL A 308 4.88 20.60 10.36
CA VAL A 308 5.70 21.28 9.35
C VAL A 308 4.95 22.54 8.93
N ASN A 309 5.35 23.69 9.51
CA ASN A 309 4.74 24.99 9.28
C ASN A 309 3.21 25.01 9.58
N GLU A 310 2.83 24.58 10.78
CA GLU A 310 1.47 24.56 11.33
C GLU A 310 0.52 23.50 10.73
N ARG A 311 1.07 22.58 9.95
CA ARG A 311 0.32 21.50 9.30
C ARG A 311 0.93 20.15 9.63
N ASN A 312 0.07 19.15 9.84
CA ASN A 312 0.55 17.79 10.01
C ASN A 312 1.04 17.25 8.66
N SER A 313 2.23 16.65 8.68
CA SER A 313 2.80 15.89 7.58
C SER A 313 3.33 14.58 8.13
N ILE A 314 3.24 13.52 7.34
CA ILE A 314 3.77 12.21 7.71
C ILE A 314 5.04 11.98 6.92
N VAL A 315 6.17 11.91 7.63
CA VAL A 315 7.49 11.77 7.01
C VAL A 315 8.06 10.40 7.36
N GLY A 316 8.40 9.62 6.34
CA GLY A 316 9.14 8.37 6.47
C GLY A 316 10.65 8.60 6.39
N TRP A 317 11.42 8.04 7.33
CA TRP A 317 12.88 8.00 7.26
C TRP A 317 13.43 6.62 7.60
N SER A 318 14.58 6.29 7.00
CA SER A 318 15.26 5.02 7.21
C SER A 318 15.71 4.84 8.66
N LYS A 319 15.54 3.62 9.14
CA LYS A 319 16.12 3.09 10.36
C LYS A 319 16.99 1.90 9.93
N PHE A 320 18.21 2.18 9.47
CA PHE A 320 19.16 1.16 9.01
C PHE A 320 18.63 0.27 7.85
N VAL A 321 18.88 0.67 6.61
CA VAL A 321 18.70 -0.20 5.44
C VAL A 321 20.07 -0.84 5.14
N SER A 322 20.13 -2.17 5.08
CA SER A 322 21.35 -3.01 5.01
C SER A 322 22.38 -2.52 3.99
N ASP A 323 23.65 -2.82 4.23
CA ASP A 323 24.79 -2.56 3.31
C ASP A 323 24.68 -3.36 1.99
N ASP A 324 23.84 -4.41 1.93
CA ASP A 324 23.67 -5.29 0.76
C ASP A 324 22.26 -5.16 0.11
N PRO A 325 22.10 -4.36 -0.96
CA PRO A 325 20.87 -4.31 -1.76
C PRO A 325 20.74 -5.52 -2.73
N PRO A 326 19.52 -5.93 -3.13
CA PRO A 326 18.23 -5.31 -2.80
C PRO A 326 17.74 -5.69 -1.40
N THR A 327 17.28 -4.69 -0.64
CA THR A 327 16.69 -4.89 0.69
C THR A 327 15.26 -4.34 0.69
N ARG A 328 14.28 -5.16 1.06
CA ARG A 328 12.87 -4.72 1.21
C ARG A 328 12.76 -3.57 2.20
N VAL A 329 12.08 -2.49 1.82
CA VAL A 329 11.77 -1.36 2.70
C VAL A 329 10.45 -1.67 3.40
N VAL A 330 10.51 -1.79 4.73
CA VAL A 330 9.36 -2.20 5.53
C VAL A 330 9.17 -1.25 6.72
N LEU A 331 7.94 -0.78 6.87
CA LEU A 331 7.50 0.11 7.93
C LEU A 331 6.88 -0.67 9.08
N HIS A 332 7.05 -0.17 10.29
CA HIS A 332 6.08 -0.48 11.33
C HIS A 332 4.87 0.42 11.13
N ILE A 333 3.75 -0.18 10.74
CA ILE A 333 2.45 0.46 10.86
C ILE A 333 2.07 0.28 12.34
N PRO A 334 2.07 1.34 13.16
CA PRO A 334 1.45 1.24 14.46
C PRO A 334 -0.01 0.90 14.18
N THR A 335 -0.41 -0.33 14.50
CA THR A 335 -1.82 -0.69 14.61
C THR A 335 -2.40 0.29 15.62
N GLY A 336 -3.03 1.36 15.11
CA GLY A 336 -3.97 2.11 15.90
C GLY A 336 -4.98 1.07 16.33
N LYS A 337 -5.02 0.79 17.63
CA LYS A 337 -6.05 -0.06 18.22
C LYS A 337 -7.40 0.43 17.73
N CYS A 338 -7.95 -0.22 16.71
CA CYS A 338 -9.37 -0.49 16.67
C CYS A 338 -9.58 -1.57 17.75
N ASP A 339 -9.57 -1.15 19.01
CA ASP A 339 -10.20 -1.92 20.07
C ASP A 339 -11.71 -1.79 19.81
N CYS A 340 -12.21 -2.51 18.81
CA CYS A 340 -13.60 -2.87 18.68
C CYS A 340 -13.75 -4.22 19.40
N HIS A 341 -13.81 -4.18 20.73
CA HIS A 341 -14.48 -5.17 21.55
C HIS A 341 -14.84 -4.59 22.91
#